data_AF-A0A538SD94-F1
#
_entry.id   AF-A0A538SD94-F1
#
_cell.length_a   1.000
_cell.length_b   1.000
_cell.length_c   1.000
_cell.angle_alpha   90.00
_cell.angle_beta   90.00
_cell.angle_gamma   90.00
#
_symmetry.space_group_name_H-M   'P 1'
#
loop_
_entity.id
_entity.type
_entity.pdbx_description
1 polymer ?
#
loop_
_entity_poly.entity_id
_entity_poly.type
_entity_poly.pdbx_seq_one_letter_code
_entity_poly.pdbx_strand_id
1 'polypeptide(L)'
;MNQRETVTQNPAGKRDQGARETEQVRDARRRLMRRCVWGGGLLIAAVTMAVVFIACGSNDRGAVQHASVTPVAPAGYTPPAPKLAATPAEPSPVATASRDSLAPEVRAHAPYTTVSPGGVIEVEAEASPDVASMVLDDGHGHKQAFARDAANGVWRAYCRAPMRPVERLGLAVIAKNGVERWRRVWVFVRVEPEQAAEPADSSADDSREP
;
A
#
# COMPACT_ATOMS: atom_id res chain seq x y z
N MET A 1 51.18 -56.19 -32.89
CA MET A 1 51.23 -55.85 -31.44
C MET A 1 51.15 -54.34 -31.32
N ASN A 2 49.98 -53.79 -30.98
CA ASN A 2 49.78 -52.34 -30.80
C ASN A 2 49.18 -52.11 -29.40
N GLN A 3 49.95 -51.44 -28.53
CA GLN A 3 49.51 -51.03 -27.20
C GLN A 3 48.52 -49.86 -27.33
N ARG A 4 47.41 -49.92 -26.60
CA ARG A 4 46.51 -48.78 -26.38
C ARG A 4 46.78 -48.24 -24.99
N GLU A 5 47.41 -47.07 -24.92
CA GLU A 5 47.55 -46.29 -23.70
C GLU A 5 46.17 -45.77 -23.26
N THR A 6 45.78 -46.04 -22.03
CA THR A 6 44.57 -45.51 -21.40
C THR A 6 44.94 -44.23 -20.67
N VAL A 7 44.53 -43.08 -21.19
CA VAL A 7 44.68 -41.78 -20.53
C VAL A 7 43.63 -41.68 -19.41
N THR A 8 44.09 -41.84 -18.18
CA THR A 8 43.30 -41.62 -16.96
C THR A 8 43.01 -40.13 -16.80
N GLN A 9 41.78 -39.72 -17.14
CA GLN A 9 41.34 -38.34 -16.98
C GLN A 9 40.99 -38.09 -15.49
N ASN A 10 41.81 -37.26 -14.83
CA ASN A 10 41.75 -36.94 -13.42
C ASN A 10 40.54 -36.00 -13.11
N PRO A 11 39.63 -36.33 -12.18
CA PRO A 11 38.38 -35.56 -11.94
C PRO A 11 38.56 -34.22 -11.19
N ALA A 12 39.78 -33.80 -10.87
CA ALA A 12 40.05 -32.58 -10.12
C ALA A 12 39.82 -31.27 -10.92
N GLY A 13 39.78 -31.31 -12.25
CA GLY A 13 39.70 -30.10 -13.09
C GLY A 13 38.33 -29.42 -13.20
N LYS A 14 37.24 -30.05 -12.76
CA LYS A 14 35.88 -29.51 -12.94
C LYS A 14 35.43 -28.51 -11.87
N ARG A 15 36.06 -28.48 -10.69
CA ARG A 15 35.64 -27.57 -9.59
C ARG A 15 36.19 -26.15 -9.75
N ASP A 16 37.31 -25.98 -10.44
CA ASP A 16 37.94 -24.66 -10.59
C ASP A 16 37.35 -23.82 -11.73
N GLN A 17 36.64 -24.44 -12.68
CA GLN A 17 35.98 -23.72 -13.78
C GLN A 17 34.75 -22.94 -13.31
N GLY A 18 33.93 -23.50 -12.40
CA GLY A 18 32.73 -22.83 -11.89
C GLY A 18 33.04 -21.58 -11.06
N ALA A 19 34.13 -21.60 -10.28
CA ALA A 19 34.54 -20.42 -9.50
C ALA A 19 34.99 -19.26 -10.40
N ARG A 20 35.78 -19.55 -11.44
CA ARG A 20 36.30 -18.54 -12.38
C ARG A 20 35.20 -17.90 -13.24
N GLU A 21 34.17 -18.67 -13.58
CA GLU A 21 33.02 -18.17 -14.36
C GLU A 21 32.16 -17.20 -13.54
N THR A 22 31.96 -17.48 -12.24
CA THR A 22 31.16 -16.58 -11.36
C THR A 22 31.85 -15.25 -11.06
N GLU A 23 33.18 -15.23 -10.99
CA GLU A 23 33.94 -13.99 -10.79
C GLU A 23 33.99 -13.13 -12.06
N GLN A 24 34.17 -13.74 -13.24
CA GLN A 24 34.13 -13.01 -14.51
C GLN A 24 32.78 -12.34 -14.76
N VAL A 25 31.66 -13.01 -14.44
CA VAL A 25 30.32 -12.44 -14.60
C VAL A 25 30.08 -11.28 -13.63
N ARG A 26 30.60 -11.37 -12.39
CA ARG A 26 30.52 -10.28 -11.40
C ARG A 26 31.33 -9.06 -11.83
N ASP A 27 32.51 -9.25 -12.39
CA ASP A 27 33.38 -8.17 -12.84
C ASP A 27 32.88 -7.51 -14.13
N ALA A 28 32.30 -8.27 -15.06
CA ALA A 28 31.63 -7.71 -16.23
C ALA A 28 30.44 -6.82 -15.83
N ARG A 29 29.64 -7.25 -14.84
CA ARG A 29 28.48 -6.49 -14.34
C ARG A 29 28.88 -5.20 -13.63
N ARG A 30 29.99 -5.19 -12.88
CA ARG A 30 30.53 -3.97 -12.23
C ARG A 30 31.03 -2.94 -13.25
N ARG A 31 31.66 -3.39 -14.35
CA ARG A 31 32.13 -2.48 -15.43
C ARG A 31 30.97 -1.88 -16.22
N LEU A 32 29.88 -2.63 -16.41
CA LEU A 32 28.66 -2.12 -17.05
C LEU A 32 27.94 -1.07 -16.19
N MET A 33 27.79 -1.33 -14.88
CA MET A 33 27.15 -0.36 -13.97
C MET A 33 27.93 0.95 -13.83
N ARG A 34 29.28 0.92 -13.83
CA ARG A 34 30.08 2.15 -13.78
C ARG A 34 29.95 3.01 -15.03
N ARG A 35 29.62 2.43 -16.19
CA ARG A 35 29.42 3.18 -17.44
C ARG A 35 28.03 3.82 -17.55
N CYS A 36 27.01 3.26 -16.89
CA CYS A 36 25.68 3.86 -16.85
C CYS A 36 25.58 5.07 -15.91
N VAL A 37 26.40 5.15 -14.87
CA VAL A 37 26.35 6.24 -13.87
C VAL A 37 26.98 7.55 -14.37
N TRP A 38 27.84 7.52 -15.38
CA TRP A 38 28.48 8.73 -15.93
C TRP A 38 27.91 9.23 -17.27
N GLY A 39 27.15 8.42 -18.00
CA GLY A 39 26.61 8.80 -19.32
C GLY A 39 25.20 9.41 -19.31
N GLY A 40 24.45 9.30 -18.21
CA GLY A 40 23.03 9.68 -18.15
C GLY A 40 22.73 11.10 -17.65
N GLY A 41 23.75 11.94 -17.43
CA GLY A 41 23.59 13.26 -16.81
C GLY A 41 23.41 14.44 -17.78
N LEU A 42 23.43 14.24 -19.10
CA LEU A 42 23.57 15.35 -20.07
C LEU A 42 22.44 15.48 -21.10
N LEU A 43 21.28 14.84 -20.92
CA LEU A 43 20.16 14.90 -21.89
C LEU A 43 18.76 15.12 -21.27
N ILE A 44 18.65 15.74 -20.08
CA ILE A 44 17.37 16.23 -19.55
C ILE A 44 17.52 17.67 -19.06
N ALA A 45 18.02 18.55 -19.93
CA ALA A 45 18.09 19.99 -19.67
C ALA A 45 17.45 20.83 -20.80
N ALA A 46 16.68 20.21 -21.72
CA ALA A 46 16.20 20.89 -22.93
C ALA A 46 14.71 20.65 -23.28
N VAL A 47 13.86 20.18 -22.35
CA VAL A 47 12.40 20.08 -22.57
C VAL A 47 11.63 20.58 -21.33
N THR A 48 11.81 21.85 -20.99
CA THR A 48 11.01 22.54 -19.95
C THR A 48 10.52 23.92 -20.40
N MET A 49 10.45 24.16 -21.71
CA MET A 49 9.85 25.38 -22.26
C MET A 49 8.61 25.06 -23.08
N ALA A 50 7.47 25.59 -22.59
CA ALA A 50 6.20 25.77 -23.28
C ALA A 50 5.12 24.67 -23.18
N VAL A 51 4.49 24.54 -22.00
CA VAL A 51 3.01 24.53 -21.89
C VAL A 51 2.62 25.28 -20.62
N VAL A 52 2.65 26.62 -20.71
CA VAL A 52 1.95 27.53 -19.78
C VAL A 52 0.95 28.28 -20.66
N PHE A 53 -0.25 28.53 -20.12
CA PHE A 53 -1.48 29.04 -20.76
C PHE A 53 -2.41 27.98 -21.36
N ILE A 54 -3.23 27.36 -20.49
CA ILE A 54 -4.71 27.35 -20.54
C ILE A 54 -5.16 26.70 -19.22
N ALA A 55 -5.63 27.52 -18.27
CA ALA A 55 -6.66 27.18 -17.27
C ALA A 55 -6.68 28.25 -16.16
N CYS A 56 -7.09 29.46 -16.51
CA CYS A 56 -7.75 30.37 -15.57
C CYS A 56 -8.92 30.97 -16.33
N GLY A 57 -10.15 30.60 -15.96
CA GLY A 57 -11.33 31.04 -16.68
C GLY A 57 -12.59 30.28 -16.24
N SER A 58 -13.18 30.75 -15.14
CA SER A 58 -14.62 30.77 -14.88
C SER A 58 -15.43 29.49 -15.17
N ASN A 59 -15.71 28.70 -14.14
CA ASN A 59 -17.00 28.02 -14.07
C ASN A 59 -17.93 28.91 -13.25
N ASP A 60 -18.65 29.76 -13.97
CA ASP A 60 -19.83 30.42 -13.46
C ASP A 60 -20.81 29.40 -12.88
N ARG A 61 -21.47 29.85 -11.83
CA ARG A 61 -22.49 29.16 -11.07
C ARG A 61 -23.56 28.60 -12.00
N GLY A 62 -23.47 27.30 -12.28
CA GLY A 62 -24.62 26.50 -12.67
C GLY A 62 -25.58 26.46 -11.48
N ALA A 63 -26.51 27.42 -11.44
CA ALA A 63 -27.69 27.33 -10.61
C ALA A 63 -28.44 26.05 -10.99
N VAL A 64 -28.25 25.01 -10.19
CA VAL A 64 -29.19 23.89 -10.15
C VAL A 64 -30.49 24.49 -9.62
N GLN A 65 -31.39 24.83 -10.53
CA GLN A 65 -32.79 25.04 -10.19
C GLN A 65 -33.25 23.75 -9.53
N HIS A 66 -33.43 23.80 -8.22
CA HIS A 66 -34.31 22.89 -7.52
C HIS A 66 -35.69 23.06 -8.17
N ALA A 67 -36.06 22.14 -9.05
CA ALA A 67 -37.45 21.90 -9.34
C ALA A 67 -38.09 21.51 -8.01
N SER A 68 -38.83 22.45 -7.42
CA SER A 68 -39.70 22.23 -6.30
C SER A 68 -40.79 21.26 -6.76
N VAL A 69 -40.56 19.97 -6.57
CA VAL A 69 -41.62 18.98 -6.57
C VAL A 69 -42.38 19.18 -5.26
N THR A 70 -43.57 19.76 -5.35
CA THR A 70 -44.53 19.80 -4.25
C THR A 70 -44.95 18.36 -3.93
N PRO A 71 -44.64 17.79 -2.75
CA PRO A 71 -45.25 16.52 -2.38
C PRO A 71 -46.69 16.79 -1.95
N VAL A 72 -47.64 16.18 -2.66
CA VAL A 72 -49.00 15.97 -2.14
C VAL A 72 -48.87 15.04 -0.94
N ALA A 73 -49.25 15.52 0.24
CA ALA A 73 -49.20 14.78 1.48
C ALA A 73 -50.27 13.68 1.52
N PRO A 74 -49.92 12.41 1.79
CA PRO A 74 -50.83 11.50 2.46
C PRO A 74 -50.73 11.72 3.98
N ALA A 75 -51.90 11.82 4.62
CA ALA A 75 -52.05 11.93 6.06
C ALA A 75 -51.46 10.70 6.77
N GLY A 76 -50.80 10.92 7.91
CA GLY A 76 -50.64 9.88 8.94
C GLY A 76 -49.23 9.47 9.38
N TYR A 77 -48.18 10.29 9.20
CA TYR A 77 -46.90 10.02 9.86
C TYR A 77 -46.36 11.27 10.56
N THR A 78 -46.25 11.22 11.89
CA THR A 78 -45.54 12.21 12.69
C THR A 78 -44.07 11.79 12.78
N PRO A 79 -43.15 12.42 12.03
CA PRO A 79 -41.72 12.15 12.19
C PRO A 79 -41.23 12.68 13.55
N PRO A 80 -40.34 11.97 14.26
CA PRO A 80 -39.68 12.52 15.43
C PRO A 80 -38.85 13.76 15.03
N ALA A 81 -38.89 14.78 15.88
CA ALA A 81 -38.24 16.07 15.68
C ALA A 81 -36.77 15.93 15.22
N PRO A 82 -36.30 16.76 14.27
CA PRO A 82 -34.90 16.75 13.86
C PRO A 82 -34.03 17.13 15.07
N LYS A 83 -33.23 16.17 15.53
CA LYS A 83 -32.12 16.41 16.46
C LYS A 83 -31.19 17.40 15.75
N LEU A 84 -30.99 18.58 16.33
CA LEU A 84 -30.10 19.61 15.81
C LEU A 84 -28.79 18.96 15.35
N ALA A 85 -28.48 19.12 14.07
CA ALA A 85 -27.18 18.76 13.54
C ALA A 85 -26.12 19.52 14.35
N ALA A 86 -25.24 18.76 15.00
CA ALA A 86 -24.03 19.32 15.55
C ALA A 86 -23.27 20.02 14.41
N THR A 87 -22.85 21.26 14.66
CA THR A 87 -21.96 22.04 13.81
C THR A 87 -20.86 21.15 13.22
N PRO A 88 -20.61 21.17 11.89
CA PRO A 88 -19.44 20.52 11.32
C PRO A 88 -18.19 21.03 12.04
N ALA A 89 -17.45 20.12 12.68
CA ALA A 89 -16.15 20.46 13.25
C ALA A 89 -15.28 21.03 12.12
N GLU A 90 -14.81 22.26 12.33
CA GLU A 90 -13.87 22.91 11.42
C GLU A 90 -12.63 22.00 11.29
N PRO A 91 -12.21 21.65 10.05
CA PRO A 91 -11.05 20.78 9.86
C PRO A 91 -9.84 21.47 10.50
N SER A 92 -9.29 20.86 11.54
CA SER A 92 -8.10 21.39 12.21
C SER A 92 -6.99 21.61 11.18
N PRO A 93 -6.40 22.81 11.13
CA PRO A 93 -5.37 23.14 10.16
C PRO A 93 -4.18 22.20 10.34
N VAL A 94 -3.67 21.68 9.23
CA VAL A 94 -2.41 20.94 9.21
C VAL A 94 -1.32 21.88 9.73
N ALA A 95 -0.60 21.46 10.77
CA ALA A 95 0.48 22.27 11.30
C ALA A 95 1.56 22.41 10.23
N THR A 96 1.97 23.65 9.94
CA THR A 96 3.01 23.88 8.93
C THR A 96 4.36 23.47 9.51
N ALA A 97 5.03 22.52 8.84
CA ALA A 97 6.37 22.11 9.23
C ALA A 97 7.39 23.22 8.94
N SER A 98 8.28 23.49 9.91
CA SER A 98 9.42 24.39 9.77
C SER A 98 10.62 23.64 9.20
N ARG A 99 11.62 24.36 8.69
CA ARG A 99 12.88 23.77 8.20
C ARG A 99 13.60 22.93 9.26
N ASP A 100 13.41 23.29 10.53
CA ASP A 100 14.00 22.60 11.69
C ASP A 100 13.10 21.49 12.25
N SER A 101 11.95 21.21 11.61
CA SER A 101 11.06 20.15 12.03
C SER A 101 11.73 18.77 11.96
N LEU A 102 11.43 17.94 12.95
CA LEU A 102 11.80 16.52 12.98
C LEU A 102 10.91 15.70 12.04
N ALA A 103 11.20 14.41 11.92
CA ALA A 103 10.28 13.48 11.28
C ALA A 103 8.97 13.40 12.06
N PRO A 104 7.82 13.25 11.38
CA PRO A 104 6.53 13.17 12.05
C PRO A 104 6.42 11.94 12.95
N GLU A 105 5.59 12.05 13.98
CA GLU A 105 5.22 10.94 14.85
C GLU A 105 4.05 10.17 14.23
N VAL A 106 4.14 8.84 14.18
CA VAL A 106 3.12 7.97 13.60
C VAL A 106 3.00 6.70 14.41
N ARG A 107 1.75 6.28 14.64
CA ARG A 107 1.39 4.96 15.17
C ARG A 107 0.40 4.33 14.22
N ALA A 108 0.68 3.13 13.75
CA ALA A 108 -0.17 2.42 12.80
C ALA A 108 -0.45 1.00 13.28
N HIS A 109 -1.64 0.50 12.98
CA HIS A 109 -2.04 -0.86 13.28
C HIS A 109 -3.09 -1.35 12.27
N ALA A 110 -3.26 -2.66 12.16
CA ALA A 110 -4.36 -3.27 11.44
C ALA A 110 -5.44 -3.67 12.46
N PRO A 111 -6.72 -3.33 12.27
CA PRO A 111 -7.80 -3.77 13.17
C PRO A 111 -7.91 -5.30 13.25
N TYR A 112 -7.59 -5.98 12.15
CA TYR A 112 -7.54 -7.44 12.05
C TYR A 112 -6.11 -7.91 11.77
N THR A 113 -5.60 -8.80 12.62
CA THR A 113 -4.24 -9.34 12.49
C THR A 113 -4.16 -10.59 11.62
N THR A 114 -5.30 -11.19 11.26
CA THR A 114 -5.41 -12.36 10.38
C THR A 114 -6.46 -12.07 9.30
N VAL A 115 -6.14 -12.37 8.04
CA VAL A 115 -7.01 -12.16 6.89
C VAL A 115 -6.96 -13.36 5.94
N SER A 116 -8.05 -13.61 5.22
CA SER A 116 -8.08 -14.62 4.16
C SER A 116 -7.23 -14.20 2.94
N PRO A 117 -6.69 -15.14 2.15
CA PRO A 117 -6.01 -14.82 0.91
C PRO A 117 -6.88 -14.00 -0.04
N GLY A 118 -6.33 -12.94 -0.64
CA GLY A 118 -7.08 -11.99 -1.47
C GLY A 118 -8.03 -11.05 -0.69
N GLY A 119 -8.12 -11.22 0.63
CA GLY A 119 -8.90 -10.36 1.52
C GLY A 119 -8.43 -8.91 1.51
N VAL A 120 -9.28 -8.02 2.02
CA VAL A 120 -8.92 -6.61 2.22
C VAL A 120 -8.25 -6.47 3.58
N ILE A 121 -7.10 -5.81 3.61
CA ILE A 121 -6.44 -5.38 4.84
C ILE A 121 -6.70 -3.89 4.99
N GLU A 122 -7.32 -3.50 6.11
CA GLU A 122 -7.40 -2.11 6.55
C GLU A 122 -6.22 -1.80 7.46
N VAL A 123 -5.58 -0.66 7.24
CA VAL A 123 -4.57 -0.11 8.14
C VAL A 123 -5.03 1.25 8.62
N GLU A 124 -5.10 1.41 9.93
CA GLU A 124 -5.39 2.66 10.60
C GLU A 124 -4.12 3.27 11.17
N ALA A 125 -4.01 4.58 11.12
CA ALA A 125 -2.88 5.30 11.67
C ALA A 125 -3.29 6.62 12.34
N GLU A 126 -2.69 6.86 13.51
CA GLU A 126 -2.65 8.16 14.17
C GLU A 126 -1.31 8.82 13.87
N ALA A 127 -1.33 10.11 13.57
CA ALA A 127 -0.13 10.84 13.22
C ALA A 127 -0.13 12.25 13.79
N SER A 128 1.07 12.82 13.93
CA SER A 128 1.23 14.19 14.35
C SER A 128 0.58 15.17 13.35
N PRO A 129 0.15 16.36 13.80
CA PRO A 129 -0.56 17.33 12.96
C PRO A 129 0.26 17.89 11.78
N ASP A 130 1.59 17.71 11.77
CA ASP A 130 2.50 18.18 10.73
C ASP A 130 2.66 17.18 9.56
N VAL A 131 1.99 16.02 9.61
CA VAL A 131 1.95 15.09 8.48
C VAL A 131 1.23 15.71 7.29
N ALA A 132 1.97 15.83 6.19
CA ALA A 132 1.49 16.32 4.90
C ALA A 132 1.04 15.18 3.98
N SER A 133 1.68 14.02 4.08
CA SER A 133 1.28 12.83 3.31
C SER A 133 1.64 11.55 4.04
N MET A 134 0.86 10.50 3.79
CA MET A 134 1.13 9.16 4.30
C MET A 134 0.76 8.10 3.27
N VAL A 135 1.61 7.09 3.14
CA VAL A 135 1.52 6.03 2.14
C VAL A 135 1.71 4.66 2.79
N LEU A 136 0.86 3.71 2.40
CA LEU A 136 1.00 2.29 2.67
C LEU A 136 1.76 1.64 1.51
N ASP A 137 2.83 0.91 1.81
CA ASP A 137 3.62 0.13 0.85
C ASP A 137 3.51 -1.35 1.22
N ASP A 138 3.04 -2.16 0.26
CA ASP A 138 2.82 -3.60 0.43
C ASP A 138 4.09 -4.44 0.21
N GLY A 139 5.22 -3.81 -0.15
CA GLY A 139 6.48 -4.49 -0.45
C GLY A 139 6.52 -5.18 -1.81
N HIS A 140 5.43 -5.16 -2.57
CA HIS A 140 5.28 -5.75 -3.91
C HIS A 140 5.20 -4.69 -5.01
N GLY A 141 5.52 -3.45 -4.68
CA GLY A 141 5.52 -2.32 -5.61
C GLY A 141 4.20 -1.56 -5.66
N HIS A 142 3.18 -1.97 -4.90
CA HIS A 142 1.96 -1.19 -4.78
C HIS A 142 2.04 -0.24 -3.60
N LYS A 143 1.65 1.01 -3.87
CA LYS A 143 1.62 2.08 -2.89
C LYS A 143 0.23 2.69 -2.87
N GLN A 144 -0.38 2.73 -1.69
CA GLN A 144 -1.71 3.31 -1.49
C GLN A 144 -1.59 4.54 -0.59
N ALA A 145 -2.10 5.67 -1.04
CA ALA A 145 -2.19 6.85 -0.17
C ALA A 145 -3.23 6.62 0.94
N PHE A 146 -2.91 7.08 2.15
CA PHE A 146 -3.89 7.14 3.22
C PHE A 146 -4.86 8.30 3.00
N ALA A 147 -6.14 8.08 3.30
CA ALA A 147 -7.14 9.13 3.44
C ALA A 147 -7.28 9.49 4.91
N ARG A 148 -7.34 10.79 5.23
CA ARG A 148 -7.60 11.27 6.60
C ARG A 148 -9.10 11.44 6.79
N ASP A 149 -9.68 10.76 7.76
CA ASP A 149 -11.04 10.98 8.19
C ASP A 149 -11.09 12.26 9.05
N ALA A 150 -11.89 13.23 8.61
CA ALA A 150 -12.00 14.54 9.24
C ALA A 150 -12.73 14.50 10.59
N ALA A 151 -13.56 13.48 10.85
CA ALA A 151 -14.36 13.39 12.07
C ALA A 151 -13.57 12.87 13.27
N ASN A 152 -12.69 11.89 13.06
CA ASN A 152 -11.89 11.26 14.12
C ASN A 152 -10.39 11.57 14.00
N GLY A 153 -9.95 12.23 12.92
CA GLY A 153 -8.54 12.55 12.68
C GLY A 153 -7.67 11.33 12.35
N VAL A 154 -8.27 10.15 12.14
CA VAL A 154 -7.58 8.90 11.85
C VAL A 154 -7.30 8.80 10.36
N TRP A 155 -6.12 8.31 10.02
CA TRP A 155 -5.75 8.02 8.65
C TRP A 155 -6.06 6.56 8.33
N ARG A 156 -6.62 6.28 7.15
CA ARG A 156 -6.95 4.93 6.69
C ARG A 156 -6.40 4.64 5.31
N ALA A 157 -5.87 3.44 5.12
CA ALA A 157 -5.52 2.89 3.81
C ALA A 157 -5.95 1.42 3.74
N TYR A 158 -6.15 0.95 2.52
CA TYR A 158 -6.56 -0.42 2.23
C TYR A 158 -5.61 -1.05 1.23
N CYS A 159 -5.28 -2.33 1.43
CA CYS A 159 -4.58 -3.12 0.42
C CYS A 159 -5.18 -4.52 0.33
N ARG A 160 -4.74 -5.29 -0.67
CA ARG A 160 -5.16 -6.68 -0.85
C ARG A 160 -4.10 -7.60 -0.27
N ALA A 161 -4.54 -8.59 0.48
CA ALA A 161 -3.68 -9.69 0.89
C ALA A 161 -3.24 -10.50 -0.34
N PRO A 162 -2.03 -11.07 -0.34
CA PRO A 162 -1.61 -12.02 -1.36
C PRO A 162 -2.58 -13.21 -1.44
N MET A 163 -2.72 -13.78 -2.64
CA MET A 163 -3.54 -14.98 -2.88
C MET A 163 -2.94 -16.25 -2.27
N ARG A 164 -1.64 -16.22 -1.93
CA ARG A 164 -0.97 -17.32 -1.25
C ARG A 164 -0.96 -17.04 0.25
N PRO A 165 -1.23 -18.04 1.12
CA PRO A 165 -1.03 -17.91 2.55
C PRO A 165 0.40 -17.47 2.88
N VAL A 166 0.54 -16.59 3.86
CA VAL A 166 1.83 -16.08 4.35
C VAL A 166 1.72 -15.93 5.86
N GLU A 167 2.65 -16.54 6.58
CA GLU A 167 2.68 -16.49 8.05
C GLU A 167 2.81 -15.06 8.58
N ARG A 168 3.52 -14.19 7.85
CA ARG A 168 3.75 -12.81 8.24
C ARG A 168 3.95 -11.90 7.02
N LEU A 169 2.93 -11.13 6.69
CA LEU A 169 2.97 -10.04 5.72
C LEU A 169 3.36 -8.74 6.43
N GLY A 170 4.44 -8.09 5.98
CA GLY A 170 4.87 -6.79 6.49
C GLY A 170 4.40 -5.66 5.59
N LEU A 171 3.64 -4.71 6.15
CA LEU A 171 3.18 -3.51 5.48
C LEU A 171 3.93 -2.29 6.04
N ALA A 172 4.52 -1.48 5.17
CA ALA A 172 5.23 -0.27 5.59
C ALA A 172 4.28 0.93 5.52
N VAL A 173 4.16 1.66 6.63
CA VAL A 173 3.48 2.96 6.68
C VAL A 173 4.55 4.04 6.70
N ILE A 174 4.54 4.90 5.69
CA ILE A 174 5.53 5.95 5.48
C ILE A 174 4.80 7.29 5.55
N ALA A 175 5.10 8.10 6.56
CA ALA A 175 4.57 9.46 6.65
C ALA A 175 5.67 10.49 6.41
N LYS A 176 5.27 11.62 5.82
CA LYS A 176 6.11 12.77 5.52
C LYS A 176 5.46 14.04 6.02
N ASN A 177 6.26 14.96 6.52
CA ASN A 177 5.81 16.33 6.78
C ASN A 177 6.07 17.26 5.58
N GLY A 178 5.65 18.52 5.69
CA GLY A 178 5.77 19.51 4.62
C GLY A 178 7.19 19.89 4.20
N VAL A 179 8.23 19.43 4.92
CA VAL A 179 9.65 19.63 4.59
C VAL A 179 10.37 18.31 4.26
N GLU A 180 9.61 17.29 3.85
CA GLU A 180 10.10 15.98 3.40
C GLU A 180 10.88 15.17 4.46
N ARG A 181 10.74 15.51 5.75
CA ARG A 181 11.18 14.62 6.83
C ARG A 181 10.18 13.51 6.97
N TRP A 182 10.67 12.29 7.15
CA TRP A 182 9.83 11.10 7.07
C TRP A 182 10.13 10.11 8.19
N ARG A 183 9.09 9.34 8.54
CA ARG A 183 9.18 8.18 9.41
C ARG A 183 8.51 6.99 8.75
N ARG A 184 9.06 5.79 8.97
CA ARG A 184 8.46 4.52 8.57
C ARG A 184 8.18 3.67 9.78
N VAL A 185 6.98 3.11 9.85
CA VAL A 185 6.58 2.08 10.83
C VAL A 185 6.08 0.85 10.09
N TRP A 186 6.13 -0.31 10.74
CA TRP A 186 5.72 -1.59 10.16
C TRP A 186 4.46 -2.11 10.84
N VAL A 187 3.49 -2.56 10.05
CA VAL A 187 2.32 -3.31 10.48
C VAL A 187 2.46 -4.74 9.98
N PHE A 188 2.12 -5.72 10.81
CA PHE A 188 2.22 -7.13 10.46
C PHE A 188 0.86 -7.80 10.54
N VAL A 189 0.50 -8.54 9.49
CA VAL A 189 -0.73 -9.33 9.40
C VAL A 189 -0.41 -10.75 8.93
N ARG A 190 -1.22 -11.72 9.33
CA ARG A 190 -1.15 -13.11 8.86
C ARG A 190 -2.16 -13.32 7.75
N VAL A 191 -1.78 -14.11 6.76
CA VAL A 191 -2.67 -14.51 5.67
C VAL A 191 -2.87 -16.01 5.75
N GLU A 192 -4.04 -16.43 6.22
CA GLU A 192 -4.38 -17.83 6.50
C GLU A 192 -5.65 -18.19 5.74
N PRO A 193 -5.75 -19.39 5.14
CA PRO A 193 -6.97 -19.81 4.46
C PRO A 193 -8.14 -19.79 5.45
N GLU A 194 -9.30 -19.35 4.98
CA GLU A 194 -10.52 -19.43 5.77
C GLU A 194 -10.76 -20.91 6.10
N GLN A 195 -10.67 -21.25 7.39
CA GLN A 195 -10.97 -22.59 7.85
C GLN A 195 -12.42 -22.86 7.48
N ALA A 196 -12.63 -23.75 6.52
CA ALA A 196 -13.95 -24.25 6.18
C ALA A 196 -14.57 -24.73 7.49
N ALA A 197 -15.65 -24.07 7.92
CA ALA A 197 -16.44 -24.53 9.04
C ALA A 197 -16.80 -25.99 8.74
N GLU A 198 -16.30 -26.89 9.57
CA GLU A 198 -16.62 -28.31 9.49
C GLU A 198 -18.15 -28.41 9.48
N PRO A 199 -18.77 -29.01 8.45
CA PRO A 199 -20.22 -29.15 8.43
C PRO A 199 -20.58 -29.94 9.67
N ALA A 200 -21.42 -29.35 10.53
CA ALA A 200 -21.95 -30.04 11.69
C ALA A 200 -22.51 -31.39 11.21
N ASP A 201 -21.80 -32.44 11.57
CA ASP A 201 -22.14 -33.82 11.27
C ASP A 201 -23.43 -34.12 12.04
N SER A 202 -24.56 -33.80 11.40
CA SER A 202 -25.91 -34.14 11.86
C SER A 202 -26.14 -35.62 11.58
N SER A 203 -25.33 -36.47 12.21
CA SER A 203 -25.46 -37.92 12.25
C SER A 203 -25.81 -38.35 13.68
N ALA A 204 -27.01 -38.02 14.13
CA ALA A 204 -27.66 -38.69 15.27
C ALA A 204 -29.16 -38.38 15.31
N ASP A 205 -29.96 -39.13 14.54
CA ASP A 205 -31.18 -39.77 15.08
C ASP A 205 -31.61 -40.92 14.15
N ASP A 206 -30.80 -41.99 14.16
CA ASP A 206 -31.24 -43.33 13.78
C ASP A 206 -32.10 -43.88 14.92
N SER A 207 -33.33 -43.37 15.05
CA SER A 207 -34.35 -43.97 15.91
C SER A 207 -34.94 -45.20 15.21
N ARG A 208 -34.18 -46.28 15.33
CA ARG A 208 -34.58 -47.66 15.06
C ARG A 208 -35.52 -48.14 16.18
N GLU A 209 -36.82 -48.18 15.85
CA GLU A 209 -37.84 -49.22 16.13
C GLU A 209 -38.01 -49.81 17.56
N PRO A 210 -39.26 -50.19 17.97
CA PRO A 210 -40.11 -51.15 17.26
C PRO A 210 -41.58 -50.76 17.01
#